data_AF-A0A954ZFM8-F1
#
_entry.id   AF-A0A954ZFM8-F1
#
_cell.length_a   1.000
_cell.length_b   1.000
_cell.length_c   1.000
_cell.angle_alpha   90.00
_cell.angle_beta   90.00
_cell.angle_gamma   90.00
#
_symmetry.space_group_name_H-M   'P 1'
#
loop_
_entity.id
_entity.type
_entity.pdbx_description
1 polymer ?
#
loop_
_entity_poly.entity_id
_entity_poly.type
_entity_poly.pdbx_seq_one_letter_code
_entity_poly.pdbx_strand_id
1 'polypeptide(L)'
;MRTLPCHSLLVANLLCSTLLVNGVASAQADNTGFQRIFDGQSLHNWQADPQYWRVENGAITGIIPPGETLDHNTWAVWTGGKLEDFELRLKFRLGGKPGANSGIQFRCQVRDVNHVSGYQADLDLGPVWLGRIYDEHGRALLVERGSRVLIDQAGDRRVETFGIPGNYAALFRENEWNDYRIIACRSHVSVIINGTLFSELIDDQVDQQDLAGQLALQLHSGPETRIEFRDIQLRTLDSGAHHVKFTKEPVKEKPLLGVVPANEKGQKLNLGFETGNLSDWTATGNAFDGQPVNQDGISGRWAGQSSQKAGQYFIGGYEVVGDKATGQLQSVPFKVTHPYASYLFNGGSERTTR
;
A
#
# COMPACT_ATOMS: atom_id res chain seq x y z
N MET A 1 70.28 -51.90 19.24
CA MET A 1 69.68 -53.24 19.38
C MET A 1 69.05 -53.35 20.76
N ARG A 2 67.73 -53.17 20.87
CA ARG A 2 66.88 -53.54 22.02
C ARG A 2 65.41 -53.29 21.66
N THR A 3 64.70 -54.38 21.41
CA THR A 3 63.35 -54.74 21.89
C THR A 3 62.21 -53.71 21.84
N LEU A 4 61.20 -54.00 21.00
CA LEU A 4 59.76 -53.70 21.23
C LEU A 4 59.25 -54.49 22.47
N PRO A 5 58.19 -54.06 23.17
CA PRO A 5 56.82 -54.34 22.71
C PRO A 5 55.73 -53.27 22.98
N CYS A 6 54.79 -53.26 22.03
CA CYS A 6 53.32 -53.29 22.12
C CYS A 6 52.55 -52.34 23.08
N HIS A 7 51.63 -51.61 22.45
CA HIS A 7 50.76 -50.57 23.00
C HIS A 7 49.59 -51.13 23.82
N SER A 8 49.23 -50.42 24.90
CA SER A 8 47.92 -50.50 25.55
C SER A 8 47.12 -49.23 25.22
N LEU A 9 45.93 -49.41 24.65
CA LEU A 9 44.94 -48.34 24.45
C LEU A 9 44.39 -47.91 25.82
N LEU A 10 44.41 -46.61 26.11
CA LEU A 10 43.59 -46.01 27.16
C LEU A 10 42.54 -45.10 26.50
N VAL A 11 41.28 -45.43 26.74
CA VAL A 11 40.10 -44.65 26.34
C VAL A 11 39.98 -43.45 27.28
N ALA A 12 40.08 -42.23 26.77
CA ALA A 12 39.80 -41.01 27.52
C ALA A 12 38.41 -40.47 27.14
N ASN A 13 37.47 -40.58 28.07
CA ASN A 13 36.17 -39.89 28.02
C ASN A 13 36.38 -38.38 28.10
N LEU A 14 36.12 -37.64 27.02
CA LEU A 14 35.92 -36.20 27.08
C LEU A 14 34.42 -35.92 27.24
N LEU A 15 34.01 -35.50 28.45
CA LEU A 15 32.76 -34.79 28.64
C LEU A 15 32.90 -33.42 27.95
N CYS A 16 32.19 -33.24 26.83
CA CYS A 16 32.03 -31.94 26.19
C CYS A 16 30.80 -31.26 26.84
N SER A 17 31.05 -30.37 27.79
CA SER A 17 30.02 -29.51 28.38
C SER A 17 29.59 -28.46 27.36
N THR A 18 28.46 -28.68 26.68
CA THR A 18 27.82 -27.68 25.83
C THR A 18 27.19 -26.59 26.71
N LEU A 19 27.86 -25.43 26.77
CA LEU A 19 27.25 -24.19 27.24
C LEU A 19 26.13 -23.79 26.27
N LEU A 20 24.88 -23.98 26.72
CA LEU A 20 23.70 -23.37 26.11
C LEU A 20 23.78 -21.85 26.33
N VAL A 21 24.31 -21.13 25.34
CA VAL A 21 24.14 -19.69 25.26
C VAL A 21 22.70 -19.44 24.83
N ASN A 22 21.83 -19.13 25.80
CA ASN A 22 20.51 -18.56 25.54
C ASN A 22 20.72 -17.18 24.89
N GLY A 23 20.75 -17.17 23.56
CA GLY A 23 20.70 -15.94 22.78
C GLY A 23 19.32 -15.32 22.94
N VAL A 24 19.20 -14.35 23.85
CA VAL A 24 18.09 -13.40 23.84
C VAL A 24 18.25 -12.60 22.56
N ALA A 25 17.37 -12.81 21.58
CA ALA A 25 17.31 -11.99 20.38
C ALA A 25 16.99 -10.56 20.80
N SER A 26 17.99 -9.68 20.86
CA SER A 26 17.76 -8.27 21.10
C SER A 26 17.05 -7.70 19.87
N ALA A 27 15.88 -7.11 20.06
CA ALA A 27 15.22 -6.33 19.03
C ALA A 27 16.16 -5.18 18.63
N GLN A 28 16.78 -5.29 17.45
CA GLN A 28 17.62 -4.24 16.91
C GLN A 28 16.69 -3.10 16.47
N ALA A 29 16.56 -2.09 17.32
CA ALA A 29 15.89 -0.86 16.98
C ALA A 29 16.71 -0.17 15.88
N ASP A 30 16.12 0.01 14.70
CA ASP A 30 16.65 0.96 13.74
C ASP A 30 16.67 2.35 14.40
N ASN A 31 17.68 3.18 14.10
CA ASN A 31 17.79 4.61 14.52
C ASN A 31 16.60 5.49 14.08
N THR A 32 15.55 4.89 13.53
CA THR A 32 14.30 5.51 13.06
C THR A 32 13.22 5.57 14.14
N GLY A 33 13.39 4.87 15.27
CA GLY A 33 12.43 4.81 16.37
C GLY A 33 11.30 3.78 16.18
N PHE A 34 11.41 2.89 15.19
CA PHE A 34 10.43 1.84 14.96
C PHE A 34 10.70 0.58 15.80
N GLN A 35 9.66 0.10 16.45
CA GLN A 35 9.61 -1.21 17.09
C GLN A 35 8.84 -2.20 16.21
N ARG A 36 9.37 -3.41 16.05
CA ARG A 36 8.60 -4.52 15.47
C ARG A 36 7.61 -5.04 16.50
N ILE A 37 6.33 -5.08 16.13
CA ILE A 37 5.23 -5.54 16.99
C ILE A 37 4.72 -6.94 16.61
N PHE A 38 5.33 -7.55 15.60
CA PHE A 38 5.13 -8.94 15.20
C PHE A 38 6.51 -9.59 14.96
N ASP A 39 6.68 -10.81 15.49
CA ASP A 39 7.96 -11.54 15.50
C ASP A 39 8.19 -12.40 14.24
N GLY A 40 7.17 -12.55 13.38
CA GLY A 40 7.22 -13.40 12.20
C GLY A 40 7.10 -14.90 12.50
N GLN A 41 6.79 -15.30 13.73
CA GLN A 41 6.85 -16.70 14.17
C GLN A 41 5.58 -17.13 14.90
N SER A 42 4.99 -16.25 15.71
CA SER A 42 3.87 -16.58 16.57
C SER A 42 2.88 -15.42 16.70
N LEU A 43 1.67 -15.72 17.13
CA LEU A 43 0.70 -14.69 17.54
C LEU A 43 1.00 -14.17 18.96
N HIS A 44 2.25 -14.22 19.43
CA HIS A 44 2.63 -13.61 20.68
C HIS A 44 2.35 -12.09 20.64
N ASN A 45 1.62 -11.58 21.63
CA ASN A 45 1.04 -10.24 21.68
C ASN A 45 -0.10 -9.98 20.66
N TRP A 46 -0.72 -11.03 20.14
CA TRP A 46 -1.90 -10.95 19.28
C TRP A 46 -2.97 -11.91 19.78
N GLN A 47 -4.18 -11.39 20.01
CA GLN A 47 -5.36 -12.19 20.34
C GLN A 47 -6.22 -12.34 19.08
N ALA A 48 -6.51 -13.58 18.68
CA ALA A 48 -7.29 -13.87 17.48
C ALA A 48 -8.00 -15.22 17.62
N ASP A 49 -9.05 -15.43 16.85
CA ASP A 49 -9.68 -16.75 16.74
C ASP A 49 -8.78 -17.72 15.94
N PRO A 50 -8.25 -18.80 16.56
CA PRO A 50 -7.34 -19.73 15.89
C PRO A 50 -8.01 -20.54 14.76
N GLN A 51 -9.33 -20.53 14.65
CA GLN A 51 -10.04 -21.12 13.51
C GLN A 51 -9.70 -20.38 12.21
N TYR A 52 -9.57 -19.05 12.27
CA TYR A 52 -9.39 -18.20 11.10
C TYR A 52 -7.98 -17.62 10.99
N TRP A 53 -7.29 -17.46 12.12
CA TRP A 53 -6.01 -16.76 12.21
C TRP A 53 -4.87 -17.68 12.62
N ARG A 54 -3.74 -17.55 11.93
CA ARG A 54 -2.49 -18.25 12.25
C ARG A 54 -1.29 -17.55 11.65
N VAL A 55 -0.09 -17.97 12.02
CA VAL A 55 1.14 -17.53 11.35
C VAL A 55 1.48 -18.50 10.23
N GLU A 56 1.62 -18.01 9.01
CA GLU A 56 2.12 -18.77 7.86
C GLU A 56 3.21 -17.98 7.14
N ASN A 57 4.35 -18.61 6.85
CA ASN A 57 5.45 -18.01 6.07
C ASN A 57 5.91 -16.63 6.56
N GLY A 58 5.93 -16.45 7.89
CA GLY A 58 6.34 -15.18 8.49
C GLY A 58 5.30 -14.06 8.45
N ALA A 59 4.03 -14.38 8.21
CA ALA A 59 2.91 -13.44 8.18
C ALA A 59 1.79 -13.86 9.14
N ILE A 60 1.12 -12.89 9.76
CA ILE A 60 -0.19 -13.10 10.37
C ILE A 60 -1.20 -13.26 9.24
N THR A 61 -1.90 -14.39 9.23
CA THR A 61 -2.71 -14.83 8.10
C THR A 61 -4.13 -15.12 8.55
N GLY A 62 -5.10 -14.37 8.00
CA GLY A 62 -6.53 -14.59 8.14
C GLY A 62 -7.10 -15.26 6.89
N ILE A 63 -7.84 -16.36 7.04
CA ILE A 63 -8.33 -17.16 5.90
C ILE A 63 -9.79 -17.55 6.06
N ILE A 64 -10.52 -17.36 4.96
CA ILE A 64 -11.77 -18.04 4.63
C ILE A 64 -11.45 -19.02 3.50
N PRO A 65 -11.53 -20.34 3.71
CA PRO A 65 -11.15 -21.32 2.70
C PRO A 65 -12.01 -21.28 1.43
N PRO A 66 -11.51 -21.82 0.29
CA PRO A 66 -12.31 -21.96 -0.93
C PRO A 66 -13.60 -22.75 -0.69
N GLY A 67 -14.72 -22.18 -1.12
CA GLY A 67 -16.05 -22.78 -0.96
C GLY A 67 -16.71 -22.51 0.41
N GLU A 68 -16.01 -21.88 1.34
CA GLU A 68 -16.56 -21.48 2.63
C GLU A 68 -17.01 -20.00 2.62
N THR A 69 -17.74 -19.62 3.67
CA THR A 69 -18.19 -18.25 3.91
C THR A 69 -18.14 -17.97 5.40
N LEU A 70 -17.61 -16.81 5.74
CA LEU A 70 -17.63 -16.27 7.10
C LEU A 70 -18.83 -15.34 7.25
N ASP A 71 -19.62 -15.50 8.30
CA ASP A 71 -20.88 -14.76 8.53
C ASP A 71 -20.74 -13.57 9.50
N HIS A 72 -19.56 -13.37 10.09
CA HIS A 72 -19.24 -12.27 10.98
C HIS A 72 -17.80 -11.80 10.78
N ASN A 73 -17.51 -10.53 11.03
CA ASN A 73 -16.14 -10.05 11.01
C ASN A 73 -15.36 -10.65 12.20
N THR A 74 -14.10 -10.99 11.98
CA THR A 74 -13.18 -11.40 13.05
C THR A 74 -11.86 -10.66 12.92
N TRP A 75 -11.16 -10.48 14.03
CA TRP A 75 -9.95 -9.66 14.09
C TRP A 75 -8.81 -10.36 14.82
N ALA A 76 -7.58 -10.11 14.34
CA ALA A 76 -6.38 -10.29 15.13
C ALA A 76 -6.05 -8.96 15.85
N VAL A 77 -6.25 -8.93 17.17
CA VAL A 77 -6.10 -7.75 18.01
C VAL A 77 -4.71 -7.74 18.63
N TRP A 78 -3.96 -6.65 18.45
CA TRP A 78 -2.67 -6.48 19.11
C TRP A 78 -2.86 -6.16 20.60
N THR A 79 -2.15 -6.87 21.47
CA THR A 79 -2.29 -6.73 22.94
C THR A 79 -1.17 -5.90 23.58
N GLY A 80 -0.31 -5.28 22.77
CA GLY A 80 0.84 -4.50 23.27
C GLY A 80 0.52 -3.08 23.73
N GLY A 81 -0.74 -2.63 23.65
CA GLY A 81 -1.19 -1.38 24.26
C GLY A 81 -2.05 -0.52 23.34
N LYS A 82 -2.35 0.70 23.79
CA LYS A 82 -3.11 1.68 23.02
C LYS A 82 -2.18 2.50 22.12
N LEU A 83 -2.67 2.76 20.90
CA LEU A 83 -2.13 3.72 19.96
C LEU A 83 -2.71 5.10 20.27
N GLU A 84 -1.85 6.11 20.42
CA GLU A 84 -2.22 7.53 20.46
C GLU A 84 -1.68 8.20 19.19
N ASP A 85 -0.57 8.94 19.29
CA ASP A 85 0.17 9.46 18.15
C ASP A 85 1.20 8.44 17.68
N PHE A 86 1.07 7.95 16.45
CA PHE A 86 1.89 6.87 15.93
C PHE A 86 2.11 6.92 14.42
N GLU A 87 3.15 6.22 13.99
CA GLU A 87 3.33 5.79 12.64
C GLU A 87 3.41 4.26 12.61
N LEU A 88 2.47 3.65 11.87
CA LEU A 88 2.43 2.21 11.60
C LEU A 88 2.90 1.96 10.18
N ARG A 89 3.78 0.98 10.01
CA ARG A 89 4.19 0.43 8.73
C ARG A 89 3.97 -1.07 8.75
N LEU A 90 3.41 -1.60 7.67
CA LEU A 90 3.31 -3.04 7.47
C LEU A 90 3.29 -3.36 5.98
N LYS A 91 3.46 -4.63 5.66
CA LYS A 91 3.15 -5.16 4.34
C LYS A 91 1.92 -6.04 4.42
N PHE A 92 1.07 -5.95 3.41
CA PHE A 92 -0.07 -6.83 3.27
C PHE A 92 -0.10 -7.52 1.91
N ARG A 93 -0.73 -8.69 1.85
CA ARG A 93 -1.10 -9.38 0.63
C ARG A 93 -2.54 -9.85 0.78
N LEU A 94 -3.38 -9.43 -0.15
CA LEU A 94 -4.81 -9.78 -0.18
C LEU A 94 -5.08 -10.60 -1.44
N GLY A 95 -5.80 -11.70 -1.27
CA GLY A 95 -6.24 -12.61 -2.32
C GLY A 95 -7.60 -13.22 -1.97
N GLY A 96 -8.21 -13.93 -2.91
CA GLY A 96 -9.53 -14.54 -2.76
C GLY A 96 -10.44 -14.23 -3.94
N LYS A 97 -11.75 -14.26 -3.72
CA LYS A 97 -12.73 -13.90 -4.76
C LYS A 97 -12.75 -12.39 -5.05
N PRO A 98 -13.24 -11.98 -6.23
CA PRO A 98 -13.49 -10.57 -6.50
C PRO A 98 -14.32 -9.92 -5.39
N GLY A 99 -13.83 -8.82 -4.81
CA GLY A 99 -14.47 -8.16 -3.67
C GLY A 99 -14.07 -8.69 -2.29
N ALA A 100 -13.04 -9.55 -2.20
CA ALA A 100 -12.42 -9.85 -0.90
C ALA A 100 -11.99 -8.55 -0.22
N ASN A 101 -12.39 -8.40 1.05
CA ASN A 101 -12.25 -7.17 1.82
C ASN A 101 -11.54 -7.45 3.15
N SER A 102 -10.84 -6.45 3.64
CA SER A 102 -10.16 -6.46 4.94
C SER A 102 -9.92 -5.01 5.37
N GLY A 103 -9.31 -4.82 6.52
CA GLY A 103 -9.03 -3.50 7.05
C GLY A 103 -8.02 -3.55 8.18
N ILE A 104 -7.39 -2.40 8.41
CA ILE A 104 -6.54 -2.16 9.58
C ILE A 104 -7.30 -1.20 10.48
N GLN A 105 -7.80 -1.73 11.59
CA GLN A 105 -8.43 -0.93 12.64
C GLN A 105 -7.35 -0.25 13.47
N PHE A 106 -7.45 1.05 13.69
CA PHE A 106 -6.50 1.82 14.48
C PHE A 106 -7.22 2.81 15.38
N ARG A 107 -6.65 3.06 16.57
CA ARG A 107 -7.32 3.82 17.64
C ARG A 107 -8.73 3.29 17.94
N CYS A 108 -8.95 2.00 17.70
CA CYS A 108 -10.25 1.36 17.75
C CYS A 108 -10.64 0.94 19.17
N GLN A 109 -11.92 0.67 19.39
CA GLN A 109 -12.40 0.01 20.61
C GLN A 109 -12.62 -1.46 20.32
N VAL A 110 -12.14 -2.30 21.24
CA VAL A 110 -12.24 -3.76 21.15
C VAL A 110 -13.03 -4.24 22.35
N ARG A 111 -14.19 -4.87 22.10
CA ARG A 111 -14.89 -5.63 23.13
C ARG A 111 -14.36 -7.06 23.18
N ASP A 112 -14.23 -7.67 22.01
CA ASP A 112 -13.71 -9.02 21.79
C ASP A 112 -13.22 -9.15 20.34
N VAL A 113 -12.60 -10.28 20.00
CA VAL A 113 -12.03 -10.52 18.65
C VAL A 113 -13.07 -10.62 17.53
N ASN A 114 -14.37 -10.59 17.84
CA ASN A 114 -15.48 -10.57 16.89
C ASN A 114 -16.30 -9.27 17.00
N HIS A 115 -15.80 -8.26 17.75
CA HIS A 115 -16.48 -6.98 17.90
C HIS A 115 -15.47 -5.84 18.14
N VAL A 116 -15.11 -5.16 17.04
CA VAL A 116 -14.23 -4.00 17.00
C VAL A 116 -14.95 -2.84 16.32
N SER A 117 -14.84 -1.63 16.88
CA SER A 117 -15.41 -0.39 16.35
C SER A 117 -14.37 0.73 16.27
N GLY A 118 -14.65 1.77 15.48
CA GLY A 118 -13.78 2.94 15.30
C GLY A 118 -13.06 2.92 13.96
N TYR A 119 -12.00 3.72 13.84
CA TYR A 119 -11.36 3.97 12.55
C TYR A 119 -10.73 2.73 11.89
N GLN A 120 -11.04 2.57 10.61
CA GLN A 120 -10.51 1.57 9.69
C GLN A 120 -9.78 2.24 8.54
N ALA A 121 -8.59 1.72 8.20
CA ALA A 121 -7.97 1.95 6.90
C ALA A 121 -8.23 0.72 6.02
N ASP A 122 -9.00 0.90 4.95
CA ASP A 122 -9.58 -0.20 4.18
C ASP A 122 -8.59 -0.89 3.22
N LEU A 123 -8.80 -2.19 3.03
CA LEU A 123 -8.14 -3.08 2.08
C LEU A 123 -9.21 -3.76 1.23
N ASP A 124 -9.08 -3.70 -0.10
CA ASP A 124 -10.12 -4.23 -1.00
C ASP A 124 -9.50 -4.75 -2.29
N LEU A 125 -9.94 -5.94 -2.73
CA LEU A 125 -9.76 -6.38 -4.11
C LEU A 125 -10.86 -5.81 -5.03
N GLY A 126 -11.96 -5.35 -4.45
CA GLY A 126 -13.02 -4.66 -5.16
C GLY A 126 -12.63 -3.23 -5.58
N PRO A 127 -13.47 -2.57 -6.39
CA PRO A 127 -13.22 -1.23 -6.89
C PRO A 127 -13.58 -0.15 -5.87
N VAL A 128 -13.96 -0.49 -4.63
CA VAL A 128 -14.70 0.41 -3.76
C VAL A 128 -13.88 0.85 -2.56
N TRP A 129 -13.31 -0.04 -1.76
CA TRP A 129 -12.88 0.32 -0.40
C TRP A 129 -11.40 0.64 -0.25
N LEU A 130 -10.52 0.13 -1.11
CA LEU A 130 -9.07 0.27 -0.94
C LEU A 130 -8.61 1.70 -0.62
N GLY A 131 -7.94 1.85 0.53
CA GLY A 131 -7.33 3.10 1.00
C GLY A 131 -8.31 4.21 1.38
N ARG A 132 -9.59 3.89 1.56
CA ARG A 132 -10.54 4.76 2.26
C ARG A 132 -10.31 4.71 3.77
N ILE A 133 -10.84 5.72 4.47
CA ILE A 133 -10.97 5.71 5.93
C ILE A 133 -12.45 5.56 6.27
N TYR A 134 -12.78 4.53 7.03
CA TYR A 134 -14.12 4.19 7.47
C TYR A 134 -14.18 4.21 9.01
N ASP A 135 -15.35 4.49 9.57
CA ASP A 135 -15.62 4.50 11.00
C ASP A 135 -16.57 3.33 11.33
N GLU A 136 -15.97 2.18 11.66
CA GLU A 136 -16.66 0.90 11.85
C GLU A 136 -17.61 0.98 13.06
N HIS A 137 -18.89 0.67 12.83
CA HIS A 137 -19.97 0.88 13.79
C HIS A 137 -20.15 2.33 14.28
N GLY A 138 -19.51 3.30 13.62
CA GLY A 138 -19.65 4.74 13.87
C GLY A 138 -20.29 5.47 12.69
N ARG A 139 -19.59 6.48 12.18
CA ARG A 139 -20.07 7.40 11.13
C ARG A 139 -19.93 6.86 9.69
N ALA A 140 -19.53 5.60 9.53
CA ALA A 140 -19.27 4.97 8.24
C ALA A 140 -18.17 5.70 7.43
N LEU A 141 -18.37 5.99 6.14
CA LEU A 141 -17.30 6.53 5.28
C LEU A 141 -16.87 7.95 5.69
N LEU A 142 -15.66 8.06 6.24
CA LEU A 142 -15.04 9.34 6.61
C LEU A 142 -14.27 9.96 5.44
N VAL A 143 -13.50 9.17 4.68
CA VAL A 143 -12.64 9.69 3.60
C VAL A 143 -12.65 8.77 2.38
N GLU A 144 -13.00 9.36 1.23
CA GLU A 144 -12.80 8.76 -0.08
C GLU A 144 -11.32 8.81 -0.49
N ARG A 145 -10.81 7.80 -1.19
CA ARG A 145 -9.44 7.82 -1.72
C ARG A 145 -9.27 8.94 -2.75
N GLY A 146 -8.09 9.53 -2.80
CA GLY A 146 -7.83 10.76 -3.55
C GLY A 146 -8.41 12.01 -2.90
N SER A 147 -8.86 11.94 -1.64
CA SER A 147 -9.39 13.10 -0.93
C SER A 147 -8.78 13.28 0.45
N ARG A 148 -8.81 14.53 0.89
CA ARG A 148 -8.55 14.97 2.25
C ARG A 148 -9.85 15.53 2.82
N VAL A 149 -10.22 15.13 4.04
CA VAL A 149 -11.43 15.60 4.71
C VAL A 149 -11.06 16.24 6.04
N LEU A 150 -11.58 17.44 6.28
CA LEU A 150 -11.65 18.06 7.59
C LEU A 150 -13.08 17.93 8.11
N ILE A 151 -13.26 17.34 9.28
CA ILE A 151 -14.49 17.35 10.06
C ILE A 151 -14.22 18.29 11.24
N ASP A 152 -14.89 19.43 11.30
CA ASP A 152 -14.67 20.37 12.40
C ASP A 152 -15.44 19.97 13.66
N GLN A 153 -15.27 20.77 14.73
CA GLN A 153 -15.85 20.48 16.06
C GLN A 153 -17.36 20.28 16.05
N ALA A 154 -18.09 20.90 15.12
CA ALA A 154 -19.54 20.78 14.99
C ALA A 154 -19.96 19.57 14.12
N GLY A 155 -19.00 18.91 13.46
CA GLY A 155 -19.25 17.86 12.49
C GLY A 155 -19.34 18.34 11.04
N ASP A 156 -19.09 19.62 10.76
CA ASP A 156 -19.14 20.13 9.40
C ASP A 156 -17.94 19.61 8.59
N ARG A 157 -18.24 19.05 7.41
CA ARG A 157 -17.26 18.41 6.53
C ARG A 157 -16.78 19.36 5.45
N ARG A 158 -15.46 19.49 5.28
CA ARG A 158 -14.81 20.12 4.13
C ARG A 158 -13.94 19.08 3.41
N VAL A 159 -14.14 18.94 2.11
CA VAL A 159 -13.44 17.95 1.29
C VAL A 159 -12.54 18.68 0.30
N GLU A 160 -11.29 18.25 0.22
CA GLU A 160 -10.34 18.63 -0.83
C GLU A 160 -9.97 17.35 -1.60
N THR A 161 -10.42 17.25 -2.85
CA THR A 161 -10.04 16.12 -3.72
C THR A 161 -8.71 16.45 -4.40
N PHE A 162 -7.71 15.59 -4.20
CA PHE A 162 -6.37 15.70 -4.79
C PHE A 162 -6.08 14.59 -5.81
N GLY A 163 -6.96 13.61 -5.98
CA GLY A 163 -6.78 12.53 -6.95
C GLY A 163 -8.11 11.96 -7.43
N ILE A 164 -8.12 11.44 -8.66
CA ILE A 164 -9.30 10.77 -9.22
C ILE A 164 -9.39 9.36 -8.61
N PRO A 165 -10.46 8.99 -7.87
CA PRO A 165 -10.53 7.71 -7.14
C PRO A 165 -10.29 6.47 -8.01
N GLY A 166 -10.72 6.50 -9.28
CA GLY A 166 -10.54 5.39 -10.22
C GLY A 166 -9.08 5.12 -10.61
N ASN A 167 -8.18 6.11 -10.49
CA ASN A 167 -6.77 5.94 -10.88
C ASN A 167 -5.95 5.16 -9.85
N TYR A 168 -6.45 5.06 -8.61
CA TYR A 168 -5.73 4.43 -7.51
C TYR A 168 -5.72 2.91 -7.58
N ALA A 169 -6.68 2.29 -8.28
CA ALA A 169 -6.71 0.85 -8.46
C ALA A 169 -5.43 0.31 -9.12
N ALA A 170 -4.84 1.09 -10.05
CA ALA A 170 -3.59 0.74 -10.71
C ALA A 170 -2.36 0.71 -9.77
N LEU A 171 -2.46 1.27 -8.57
CA LEU A 171 -1.38 1.29 -7.59
C LEU A 171 -1.35 0.04 -6.72
N PHE A 172 -2.42 -0.76 -6.74
CA PHE A 172 -2.52 -1.98 -5.97
C PHE A 172 -1.96 -3.18 -6.74
N ARG A 173 -1.18 -4.01 -6.05
CA ARG A 173 -0.61 -5.24 -6.60
C ARG A 173 -1.42 -6.43 -6.09
N GLU A 174 -2.42 -6.85 -6.86
CA GLU A 174 -3.29 -7.99 -6.52
C GLU A 174 -2.49 -9.28 -6.29
N ASN A 175 -2.80 -10.03 -5.24
CA ASN A 175 -2.11 -11.27 -4.86
C ASN A 175 -0.58 -11.13 -4.65
N GLU A 176 -0.09 -9.89 -4.51
CA GLU A 176 1.30 -9.58 -4.23
C GLU A 176 1.43 -8.75 -2.94
N TRP A 177 2.67 -8.55 -2.50
CA TRP A 177 2.94 -7.74 -1.32
C TRP A 177 2.85 -6.26 -1.63
N ASN A 178 2.10 -5.54 -0.80
CA ASN A 178 1.91 -4.10 -0.85
C ASN A 178 2.36 -3.46 0.46
N ASP A 179 2.99 -2.29 0.40
CA ASP A 179 3.37 -1.52 1.57
C ASP A 179 2.19 -0.66 2.02
N TYR A 180 1.84 -0.70 3.31
CA TYR A 180 0.81 0.12 3.92
C TYR A 180 1.39 0.93 5.06
N ARG A 181 1.07 2.22 5.12
CA ARG A 181 1.54 3.13 6.15
C ARG A 181 0.39 4.01 6.63
N ILE A 182 0.20 4.03 7.95
CA ILE A 182 -0.75 4.90 8.63
C ILE A 182 0.06 5.84 9.52
N ILE A 183 -0.17 7.14 9.39
CA ILE A 183 0.40 8.17 10.27
C ILE A 183 -0.77 8.83 10.96
N ALA A 184 -0.85 8.72 12.28
CA ALA A 184 -1.88 9.38 13.07
C ALA A 184 -1.21 10.29 14.11
N CYS A 185 -1.49 11.58 14.05
CA CYS A 185 -0.93 12.58 14.94
C CYS A 185 -2.03 13.58 15.33
N ARG A 186 -2.43 13.56 16.59
CA ARG A 186 -3.63 14.24 17.10
C ARG A 186 -4.83 13.83 16.23
N SER A 187 -5.64 14.78 15.76
CA SER A 187 -6.81 14.52 14.90
C SER A 187 -6.45 14.19 13.44
N HIS A 188 -5.19 14.33 13.02
CA HIS A 188 -4.78 14.09 11.65
C HIS A 188 -4.35 12.64 11.42
N VAL A 189 -4.93 12.00 10.40
CA VAL A 189 -4.61 10.66 9.92
C VAL A 189 -4.23 10.73 8.44
N SER A 190 -3.17 10.04 8.04
CA SER A 190 -2.78 9.83 6.65
C SER A 190 -2.66 8.34 6.34
N VAL A 191 -3.26 7.90 5.24
CA VAL A 191 -3.14 6.54 4.70
C VAL A 191 -2.32 6.58 3.42
N ILE A 192 -1.24 5.81 3.38
CA ILE A 192 -0.29 5.74 2.28
C ILE A 192 -0.11 4.28 1.87
N ILE A 193 -0.30 3.97 0.59
CA ILE A 193 -0.15 2.62 0.04
C ILE A 193 0.87 2.66 -1.10
N ASN A 194 1.86 1.77 -1.07
CA ASN A 194 2.96 1.70 -2.05
C ASN A 194 3.65 3.07 -2.29
N GLY A 195 3.77 3.87 -1.24
CA GLY A 195 4.39 5.20 -1.31
C GLY A 195 3.47 6.35 -1.77
N THR A 196 2.24 6.05 -2.18
CA THR A 196 1.27 7.06 -2.64
C THR A 196 0.26 7.38 -1.54
N LEU A 197 -0.04 8.66 -1.35
CA LEU A 197 -1.10 9.10 -0.44
C LEU A 197 -2.49 8.75 -1.00
N PHE A 198 -3.26 7.95 -0.25
CA PHE A 198 -4.62 7.57 -0.62
C PHE A 198 -5.66 8.47 0.04
N SER A 199 -5.55 8.71 1.34
CA SER A 199 -6.56 9.49 2.07
C SER A 199 -5.96 10.21 3.25
N GLU A 200 -6.57 11.35 3.59
CA GLU A 200 -6.25 12.10 4.80
C GLU A 200 -7.51 12.56 5.52
N LEU A 201 -7.53 12.35 6.84
CA LEU A 201 -8.61 12.77 7.73
C LEU A 201 -8.06 13.76 8.75
N ILE A 202 -8.75 14.85 9.00
CA ILE A 202 -8.60 15.67 10.20
C ILE A 202 -9.96 15.66 10.87
N ASP A 203 -10.07 14.92 11.98
CA ASP A 203 -11.32 14.76 12.70
C ASP A 203 -11.24 15.49 14.03
N ASP A 204 -11.75 16.72 14.07
CA ASP A 204 -11.85 17.54 15.28
C ASP A 204 -13.24 17.44 15.92
N GLN A 205 -14.12 16.54 15.42
CA GLN A 205 -15.50 16.45 15.87
C GLN A 205 -15.56 16.01 17.34
N VAL A 206 -16.11 16.89 18.17
CA VAL A 206 -16.23 16.66 19.62
C VAL A 206 -17.11 15.42 19.86
N ASP A 207 -16.70 14.58 20.81
CA ASP A 207 -17.36 13.34 21.21
C ASP A 207 -17.50 12.26 20.11
N GLN A 208 -16.86 12.45 18.95
CA GLN A 208 -16.85 11.46 17.86
C GLN A 208 -15.44 11.06 17.43
N GLN A 209 -14.44 11.91 17.66
CA GLN A 209 -13.05 11.61 17.31
C GLN A 209 -12.44 10.51 18.18
N ASP A 210 -11.72 9.58 17.56
CA ASP A 210 -10.90 8.58 18.24
C ASP A 210 -9.43 9.02 18.21
N LEU A 211 -8.97 9.63 19.30
CA LEU A 211 -7.57 10.05 19.45
C LEU A 211 -6.67 8.96 20.04
N ALA A 212 -7.26 7.92 20.63
CA ALA A 212 -6.53 6.80 21.20
C ALA A 212 -7.35 5.51 21.22
N GLY A 213 -6.71 4.35 21.04
CA GLY A 213 -7.37 3.05 21.10
C GLY A 213 -6.47 1.90 20.69
N GLN A 214 -7.03 0.73 20.39
CA GLN A 214 -6.29 -0.47 20.04
C GLN A 214 -5.89 -0.51 18.55
N LEU A 215 -5.13 -1.55 18.19
CA LEU A 215 -4.81 -1.93 16.82
C LEU A 215 -5.40 -3.32 16.55
N ALA A 216 -6.11 -3.49 15.44
CA ALA A 216 -6.61 -4.80 15.04
C ALA A 216 -6.58 -4.98 13.52
N LEU A 217 -6.33 -6.22 13.08
CA LEU A 217 -6.30 -6.61 11.67
C LEU A 217 -7.57 -7.39 11.38
N GLN A 218 -8.34 -6.98 10.38
CA GLN A 218 -9.65 -7.56 10.10
C GLN A 218 -9.58 -8.69 9.06
N LEU A 219 -10.35 -9.75 9.29
CA LEU A 219 -10.83 -10.66 8.26
C LEU A 219 -12.33 -10.38 8.12
N HIS A 220 -12.70 -9.73 7.01
CA HIS A 220 -14.07 -9.33 6.76
C HIS A 220 -14.94 -10.56 6.46
N SER A 221 -16.18 -10.54 6.91
CA SER A 221 -17.20 -11.53 6.55
C SER A 221 -17.37 -11.62 5.03
N GLY A 222 -17.73 -12.80 4.53
CA GLY A 222 -17.88 -13.01 3.10
C GLY A 222 -17.26 -14.31 2.61
N PRO A 223 -17.07 -14.44 1.30
CA PRO A 223 -16.57 -15.67 0.69
C PRO A 223 -15.05 -15.78 0.87
N GLU A 224 -14.49 -16.85 0.28
CA GLU A 224 -13.05 -17.10 0.15
C GLU A 224 -12.20 -15.82 0.07
N THR A 225 -11.40 -15.63 1.10
CA THR A 225 -10.54 -14.48 1.32
C THR A 225 -9.28 -14.97 2.04
N ARG A 226 -8.13 -14.47 1.60
CA ARG A 226 -6.86 -14.67 2.28
C ARG A 226 -6.19 -13.31 2.43
N ILE A 227 -6.00 -12.89 3.67
CA ILE A 227 -5.26 -11.68 4.01
C ILE A 227 -4.04 -12.05 4.83
N GLU A 228 -2.90 -11.50 4.46
CA GLU A 228 -1.62 -11.76 5.11
C GLU A 228 -0.94 -10.44 5.46
N PHE A 229 -0.41 -10.34 6.67
CA PHE A 229 0.29 -9.15 7.18
C PHE A 229 1.68 -9.52 7.70
N ARG A 230 2.72 -8.78 7.30
CA ARG A 230 4.09 -8.96 7.80
C ARG A 230 4.84 -7.65 7.91
N ASP A 231 6.06 -7.69 8.44
CA ASP A 231 6.92 -6.50 8.64
C ASP A 231 6.18 -5.40 9.43
N ILE A 232 5.41 -5.78 10.45
CA ILE A 232 4.57 -4.86 11.22
C ILE A 232 5.43 -4.09 12.22
N GLN A 233 5.59 -2.80 11.96
CA GLN A 233 6.45 -1.88 12.71
C GLN A 233 5.65 -0.67 13.18
N LEU A 234 5.84 -0.29 14.43
CA LEU A 234 5.16 0.82 15.08
C LEU A 234 6.18 1.79 15.65
N ARG A 235 5.91 3.08 15.52
CA ARG A 235 6.67 4.16 16.17
C ARG A 235 5.70 5.13 16.81
N THR A 236 5.89 5.45 18.08
CA THR A 236 5.19 6.56 18.74
C THR A 236 5.73 7.89 18.21
N LEU A 237 4.84 8.86 17.98
CA LEU A 237 5.21 10.19 17.51
C LEU A 237 5.11 11.20 18.65
N ASP A 238 6.06 12.15 18.70
CA ASP A 238 5.94 13.31 19.56
C ASP A 238 4.92 14.30 18.97
N SER A 239 4.00 14.80 19.80
CA SER A 239 2.83 15.61 19.43
C SER A 239 3.12 16.95 18.72
N GLY A 240 4.41 17.30 18.53
CA GLY A 240 4.84 18.54 17.89
C GLY A 240 5.18 18.46 16.39
N ALA A 241 5.23 17.27 15.78
CA ALA A 241 5.94 17.09 14.50
C ALA A 241 5.10 17.23 13.21
N HIS A 242 3.77 17.14 13.26
CA HIS A 242 2.96 17.12 12.04
C HIS A 242 1.73 18.02 12.17
N HIS A 243 1.77 19.18 11.52
CA HIS A 243 0.63 20.07 11.30
C HIS A 243 0.40 20.22 9.80
N VAL A 244 -0.64 19.57 9.27
CA VAL A 244 -1.18 19.97 7.96
C VAL A 244 -2.04 21.21 8.18
N LYS A 245 -1.64 22.34 7.57
CA LYS A 245 -2.44 23.57 7.64
C LYS A 245 -3.60 23.47 6.66
N PHE A 246 -4.82 23.40 7.17
CA PHE A 246 -6.03 23.57 6.36
C PHE A 246 -6.32 25.05 6.17
N THR A 247 -6.61 25.48 4.95
CA THR A 247 -7.22 26.79 4.72
C THR A 247 -8.72 26.68 5.02
N LYS A 248 -9.27 27.60 5.82
CA LYS A 248 -10.71 27.65 6.14
C LYS A 248 -11.60 27.87 4.92
N GLU A 249 -11.03 28.41 3.84
CA GLU A 249 -11.73 28.61 2.58
C GLU A 249 -12.07 27.25 1.96
N PRO A 250 -13.35 26.98 1.62
CA PRO A 250 -13.70 25.79 0.86
C PRO A 250 -12.91 25.80 -0.45
N VAL A 251 -12.13 24.75 -0.70
CA VAL A 251 -11.54 24.55 -2.01
C VAL A 251 -12.73 24.33 -2.95
N LYS A 252 -13.03 25.31 -3.81
CA LYS A 252 -14.01 25.11 -4.89
C LYS A 252 -13.60 23.82 -5.59
N GLU A 253 -14.50 22.83 -5.64
CA GLU A 253 -14.31 21.61 -6.41
C GLU A 253 -13.83 22.01 -7.80
N LYS A 254 -12.54 21.83 -8.03
CA LYS A 254 -11.96 22.01 -9.34
C LYS A 254 -12.04 20.63 -9.95
N PRO A 255 -12.71 20.44 -11.09
CA PRO A 255 -12.65 19.15 -11.77
C PRO A 255 -11.18 18.79 -11.91
N LEU A 256 -10.80 17.63 -11.37
CA LEU A 256 -9.46 17.08 -11.48
C LEU A 256 -9.25 16.62 -12.91
N LEU A 257 -9.11 17.58 -13.82
CA LEU A 257 -8.55 17.35 -15.14
C LEU A 257 -7.03 17.32 -14.95
N GLY A 258 -6.38 16.27 -15.48
CA GLY A 258 -4.92 16.21 -15.49
C GLY A 258 -4.34 17.51 -16.04
N VAL A 259 -3.42 18.14 -15.29
CA VAL A 259 -2.76 19.36 -15.74
C VAL A 259 -1.53 18.98 -16.52
N VAL A 260 -1.50 19.34 -17.81
CA VAL A 260 -0.30 19.17 -18.64
C VAL A 260 0.82 20.04 -18.05
N PRO A 261 1.99 19.46 -17.70
CA PRO A 261 3.12 20.24 -17.18
C PRO A 261 3.52 21.36 -18.12
N ALA A 262 4.03 22.45 -17.55
CA ALA A 262 4.49 23.60 -18.31
C ALA A 262 5.99 23.84 -18.06
N ASN A 263 6.66 24.44 -19.05
CA ASN A 263 8.01 24.94 -18.89
C ASN A 263 8.04 26.20 -18.01
N GLU A 264 9.24 26.74 -17.74
CA GLU A 264 9.44 27.95 -16.91
C GLU A 264 8.71 29.20 -17.46
N LYS A 265 8.36 29.22 -18.75
CA LYS A 265 7.61 30.30 -19.41
C LYS A 265 6.09 30.09 -19.35
N GLY A 266 5.62 29.04 -18.69
CA GLY A 266 4.20 28.70 -18.60
C GLY A 266 3.62 28.05 -19.88
N GLN A 267 4.46 27.65 -20.84
CA GLN A 267 4.00 26.96 -22.05
C GLN A 267 3.81 25.48 -21.73
N LYS A 268 2.63 24.93 -22.08
CA LYS A 268 2.33 23.50 -21.89
C LYS A 268 3.28 22.64 -22.72
N LEU A 269 3.80 21.59 -22.09
CA LEU A 269 4.70 20.62 -22.69
C LEU A 269 3.93 19.55 -23.46
N ASN A 270 4.52 19.06 -24.54
CA ASN A 270 3.99 17.97 -25.37
C ASN A 270 4.27 16.57 -24.78
N LEU A 271 3.97 16.37 -23.49
CA LEU A 271 4.22 15.08 -22.82
C LEU A 271 3.25 13.98 -23.25
N GLY A 272 2.10 14.35 -23.83
CA GLY A 272 1.11 13.42 -24.39
C GLY A 272 1.24 13.19 -25.90
N PHE A 273 2.27 13.74 -26.56
CA PHE A 273 2.50 13.61 -28.01
C PHE A 273 1.43 14.27 -28.92
N GLU A 274 0.53 15.07 -28.35
CA GLU A 274 -0.61 15.67 -29.06
C GLU A 274 -0.25 16.69 -30.14
N THR A 275 1.02 17.14 -30.22
CA THR A 275 1.51 17.90 -31.38
C THR A 275 1.81 17.02 -32.60
N GLY A 276 1.63 15.69 -32.49
CA GLY A 276 1.93 14.73 -33.54
C GLY A 276 3.42 14.54 -33.82
N ASN A 277 4.27 14.93 -32.88
CA ASN A 277 5.73 14.76 -32.95
C ASN A 277 6.33 14.59 -31.54
N LEU A 278 7.64 14.40 -31.48
CA LEU A 278 8.40 14.24 -30.23
C LEU A 278 8.91 15.58 -29.66
N SER A 279 8.25 16.70 -29.93
CA SER A 279 8.59 17.97 -29.25
C SER A 279 8.54 17.76 -27.75
N ASP A 280 9.44 18.41 -27.01
CA ASP A 280 9.65 18.23 -25.56
C ASP A 280 10.15 16.85 -25.13
N TRP A 281 10.55 16.00 -26.09
CA TRP A 281 11.22 14.71 -25.85
C TRP A 281 12.54 14.62 -26.63
N THR A 282 13.49 13.89 -26.06
CA THR A 282 14.72 13.44 -26.71
C THR A 282 14.66 11.93 -26.83
N ALA A 283 14.66 11.43 -28.06
CA ALA A 283 14.68 10.00 -28.36
C ALA A 283 16.10 9.55 -28.71
N THR A 284 16.49 8.38 -28.21
CA THR A 284 17.70 7.66 -28.63
C THR A 284 17.33 6.22 -29.01
N GLY A 285 18.16 5.58 -29.83
CA GLY A 285 17.87 4.26 -30.39
C GLY A 285 16.84 4.32 -31.53
N ASN A 286 16.31 3.16 -31.92
CA ASN A 286 15.40 3.01 -33.06
C ASN A 286 13.95 2.71 -32.64
N ALA A 287 13.66 2.62 -31.34
CA ALA A 287 12.30 2.34 -30.83
C ALA A 287 11.27 3.44 -31.15
N PHE A 288 11.72 4.65 -31.49
CA PHE A 288 10.86 5.82 -31.71
C PHE A 288 10.84 6.30 -33.17
N ASP A 289 11.44 5.53 -34.08
CA ASP A 289 11.42 5.87 -35.50
C ASP A 289 9.97 5.84 -36.02
N GLY A 290 9.53 6.93 -36.66
CA GLY A 290 8.17 7.07 -37.18
C GLY A 290 7.09 7.31 -36.10
N GLN A 291 7.46 7.59 -34.85
CA GLN A 291 6.55 7.90 -33.75
C GLN A 291 6.37 9.42 -33.55
N PRO A 292 5.30 9.89 -32.90
CA PRO A 292 4.12 9.15 -32.42
C PRO A 292 3.17 8.79 -33.57
N VAL A 293 2.30 7.82 -33.31
CA VAL A 293 1.22 7.43 -34.24
C VAL A 293 -0.13 7.90 -33.71
N ASN A 294 -1.11 8.10 -34.61
CA ASN A 294 -2.49 8.43 -34.24
C ASN A 294 -3.51 7.33 -34.61
N GLN A 295 -3.12 6.36 -35.44
CA GLN A 295 -3.96 5.24 -35.81
C GLN A 295 -3.77 4.08 -34.82
N ASP A 296 -4.89 3.50 -34.39
CA ASP A 296 -4.88 2.35 -33.49
C ASP A 296 -4.76 1.04 -34.29
N GLY A 297 -3.52 0.57 -34.46
CA GLY A 297 -3.22 -0.62 -35.25
C GLY A 297 -3.67 -1.94 -34.61
N ILE A 298 -3.94 -1.96 -33.30
CA ILE A 298 -4.27 -3.19 -32.57
C ILE A 298 -5.59 -3.82 -33.02
N SER A 299 -6.56 -2.99 -33.37
CA SER A 299 -7.88 -3.41 -33.85
C SER A 299 -7.80 -4.17 -35.18
N GLY A 300 -6.78 -3.87 -35.99
CA GLY A 300 -6.49 -4.59 -37.23
C GLY A 300 -5.91 -6.00 -37.00
N ARG A 301 -5.28 -6.23 -35.83
CA ARG A 301 -4.74 -7.54 -35.44
C ARG A 301 -5.77 -8.39 -34.68
N TRP A 302 -6.55 -7.74 -33.81
CA TRP A 302 -7.55 -8.38 -32.97
C TRP A 302 -8.82 -7.55 -32.94
N ALA A 303 -9.86 -8.06 -33.61
CA ALA A 303 -11.15 -7.41 -33.66
C ALA A 303 -11.70 -7.14 -32.25
N GLY A 304 -12.12 -5.90 -32.00
CA GLY A 304 -12.66 -5.46 -30.71
C GLY A 304 -11.61 -4.99 -29.69
N GLN A 305 -10.32 -5.10 -29.98
CA GLN A 305 -9.25 -4.53 -29.15
C GLN A 305 -8.96 -3.07 -29.53
N SER A 306 -8.58 -2.27 -28.54
CA SER A 306 -8.11 -0.89 -28.73
C SER A 306 -7.01 -0.58 -27.71
N SER A 307 -6.07 0.28 -28.09
CA SER A 307 -5.00 0.82 -27.25
C SER A 307 -5.48 1.53 -25.98
N GLN A 308 -6.74 1.97 -25.94
CA GLN A 308 -7.29 2.83 -24.87
C GLN A 308 -6.43 4.08 -24.57
N LYS A 309 -5.77 4.62 -25.61
CA LYS A 309 -4.97 5.84 -25.49
C LYS A 309 -5.79 7.02 -24.95
N ALA A 310 -5.15 7.85 -24.12
CA ALA A 310 -5.80 9.00 -23.49
C ALA A 310 -6.05 10.18 -24.46
N GLY A 311 -5.25 10.29 -25.54
CA GLY A 311 -5.30 11.37 -26.52
C GLY A 311 -5.37 10.87 -27.96
N GLN A 312 -5.06 11.75 -28.91
CA GLN A 312 -5.04 11.37 -30.33
C GLN A 312 -3.76 10.62 -30.69
N TYR A 313 -2.64 11.01 -30.09
CA TYR A 313 -1.32 10.47 -30.40
C TYR A 313 -0.78 9.62 -29.24
N PHE A 314 0.04 8.63 -29.58
CA PHE A 314 0.70 7.75 -28.61
C PHE A 314 1.94 7.10 -29.22
N ILE A 315 2.76 6.47 -28.38
CA ILE A 315 3.86 5.63 -28.85
C ILE A 315 3.33 4.20 -29.03
N GLY A 316 3.23 3.77 -30.28
CA GLY A 316 2.85 2.43 -30.72
C GLY A 316 3.99 1.84 -31.55
N GLY A 317 5.05 1.40 -30.87
CA GLY A 317 6.28 0.97 -31.53
C GLY A 317 6.14 -0.33 -32.32
N TYR A 318 5.32 -1.27 -31.84
CA TYR A 318 5.21 -2.61 -32.45
C TYR A 318 4.83 -2.55 -33.93
N GLU A 319 3.83 -1.74 -34.28
CA GLU A 319 3.29 -1.63 -35.63
C GLU A 319 4.24 -0.95 -36.63
N VAL A 320 5.25 -0.24 -36.13
CA VAL A 320 6.18 0.56 -36.95
C VAL A 320 7.58 -0.06 -36.98
N VAL A 321 8.13 -0.39 -35.82
CA VAL A 321 9.53 -0.82 -35.64
C VAL A 321 9.67 -2.23 -35.04
N GLY A 322 8.59 -2.83 -34.55
CA GLY A 322 8.55 -4.19 -34.00
C GLY A 322 9.27 -4.38 -32.66
N ASP A 323 9.18 -5.59 -32.08
CA ASP A 323 9.66 -5.90 -30.72
C ASP A 323 11.18 -5.80 -30.51
N LYS A 324 11.97 -5.82 -31.60
CA LYS A 324 13.45 -5.78 -31.50
C LYS A 324 13.98 -4.36 -31.29
N ALA A 325 13.18 -3.34 -31.56
CA ALA A 325 13.63 -1.96 -31.48
C ALA A 325 13.80 -1.56 -30.00
N THR A 326 14.88 -0.86 -29.71
CA THR A 326 15.19 -0.40 -28.35
C THR A 326 15.58 1.07 -28.37
N GLY A 327 15.38 1.74 -27.25
CA GLY A 327 15.67 3.16 -27.15
C GLY A 327 15.32 3.75 -25.81
N GLN A 328 15.67 5.03 -25.63
CA GLN A 328 15.28 5.83 -24.50
C GLN A 328 14.49 7.05 -24.97
N LEU A 329 13.40 7.37 -24.29
CA LEU A 329 12.66 8.61 -24.49
C LEU A 329 12.74 9.43 -23.20
N GLN A 330 13.35 10.61 -23.28
CA GLN A 330 13.56 11.49 -22.13
C GLN A 330 12.84 12.82 -22.37
N SER A 331 11.96 13.23 -21.46
CA SER A 331 11.29 14.52 -21.56
C SER A 331 12.25 15.66 -21.22
N VAL A 332 11.90 16.87 -21.65
CA VAL A 332 12.50 18.07 -21.06
C VAL A 332 12.17 18.14 -19.56
N PRO A 333 13.07 18.66 -18.72
CA PRO A 333 12.80 18.85 -17.31
C PRO A 333 11.60 19.78 -17.09
N PHE A 334 10.79 19.48 -16.08
CA PHE A 334 9.69 20.34 -15.65
C PHE A 334 9.56 20.32 -14.14
N LYS A 335 8.99 21.39 -13.59
CA LYS A 335 8.71 21.47 -12.16
C LYS A 335 7.53 20.57 -11.83
N VAL A 336 7.73 19.63 -10.91
CA VAL A 336 6.64 18.88 -10.29
C VAL A 336 5.86 19.85 -9.39
N THR A 337 4.63 20.14 -9.79
CA THR A 337 3.74 21.11 -9.13
C THR A 337 2.60 20.43 -8.37
N HIS A 338 2.41 19.13 -8.59
CA HIS A 338 1.35 18.32 -7.99
C HIS A 338 1.96 17.03 -7.44
N PRO A 339 1.38 16.42 -6.39
CA PRO A 339 1.95 15.25 -5.73
C PRO A 339 1.78 13.94 -6.53
N TYR A 340 1.22 13.99 -7.74
CA TYR A 340 0.97 12.84 -8.59
C TYR A 340 1.24 13.14 -10.06
N ALA A 341 1.56 12.10 -10.81
CA ALA A 341 1.56 12.07 -12.27
C ALA A 341 0.95 10.74 -12.72
N SER A 342 0.23 10.75 -13.84
CA SER A 342 -0.37 9.55 -14.42
C SER A 342 0.09 9.39 -15.86
N TYR A 343 0.59 8.20 -16.20
CA TYR A 343 0.93 7.82 -17.56
C TYR A 343 0.34 6.43 -17.82
N LEU A 344 -0.20 6.23 -19.02
CA LEU A 344 -0.57 4.89 -19.49
C LEU A 344 0.66 4.28 -20.15
N PHE A 345 1.09 3.14 -19.63
CA PHE A 345 2.12 2.32 -20.22
C PHE A 345 1.56 0.91 -20.39
N ASN A 346 1.78 0.33 -21.57
CA ASN A 346 1.42 -1.04 -21.85
C ASN A 346 2.68 -1.75 -22.39
N GLY A 347 2.92 -2.97 -21.90
CA GLY A 347 4.01 -3.84 -22.31
C GLY A 347 3.48 -5.25 -22.50
N GLY A 348 4.21 -6.10 -23.22
CA GLY A 348 3.74 -7.45 -23.50
C GLY A 348 3.59 -8.30 -22.23
N SER A 349 2.81 -9.37 -22.33
CA SER A 349 2.52 -10.27 -21.20
C SER A 349 3.69 -11.18 -20.80
N GLU A 350 4.78 -11.19 -21.57
CA GLU A 350 5.91 -12.09 -21.38
C GLU A 350 7.14 -11.37 -20.83
N ARG A 351 8.02 -12.10 -20.12
CA ARG A 351 9.27 -11.54 -19.56
C ARG A 351 10.20 -10.95 -20.63
N THR A 352 10.08 -11.39 -21.87
CA THR A 352 10.84 -10.94 -23.05
C THR A 352 10.28 -9.65 -23.67
N THR A 353 9.08 -9.23 -23.27
CA THR A 353 8.33 -8.08 -23.83
C THR A 353 7.96 -7.05 -22.75
N ARG A 354 8.43 -7.26 -21.51
CA ARG A 354 8.32 -6.35 -20.37
C ARG A 354 9.57 -5.51 -20.17
#